data_AF-A0A7S2MS76-F1
#
_entry.id   AF-A0A7S2MS76-F1
#
_cell.length_a   1.000
_cell.length_b   1.000
_cell.length_c   1.000
_cell.angle_alpha   90.00
_cell.angle_beta   90.00
_cell.angle_gamma   90.00
#
_symmetry.space_group_name_H-M   'P 1'
#
loop_
_entity.id
_entity.type
_entity.pdbx_description
1 polymer ?
#
loop_
_entity_poly.entity_id
_entity_poly.type
_entity_poly.pdbx_seq_one_letter_code
_entity_poly.pdbx_strand_id
1 'polypeptide(L)'
;DSLGVSTIVTTDAAGDASLLVAEGITTVSVVEDTLPPGYVQTQGQEPTEVFVLAGGVQSVVNGYEPSFVLVHTYIDIDGDGTQDDDEENLSGIDVIITDSNNVQYMVATDADGNALVEVPPGNVLVQIIKSDLIANLTQTEGSPSQTVVVDAGETTPVLNGYYPEGQVYVHLYKDTDGNGQQNGDEPNLEGVEVTITDSQGVPRTVTTDANGDVRVPVAAGEATVVVNQDTLPDGYVQTKGEEPMTVYVAA
;
A
#
# COMPACT_ATOMS: atom_id res chain seq x y z
N ASP A 1 9.74 -45.94 16.02
CA ASP A 1 8.92 -47.16 15.84
C ASP A 1 8.59 -47.74 17.20
N SER A 2 7.96 -48.92 17.24
CA SER A 2 7.56 -49.59 18.48
C SER A 2 8.72 -50.06 19.37
N LEU A 3 9.95 -50.03 18.85
CA LEU A 3 11.18 -50.34 19.57
C LEU A 3 11.90 -49.07 20.06
N GLY A 4 11.31 -47.89 19.84
CA GLY A 4 11.90 -46.60 20.19
C GLY A 4 13.01 -46.15 19.22
N VAL A 5 13.15 -46.79 18.06
CA VAL A 5 14.10 -46.37 17.02
C VAL A 5 13.50 -45.21 16.23
N SER A 6 14.28 -44.13 16.08
CA SER A 6 13.95 -43.03 15.17
C SER A 6 14.82 -43.13 13.92
N THR A 7 14.22 -42.89 12.75
CA THR A 7 14.90 -42.92 11.46
C THR A 7 14.33 -41.82 10.59
N ILE A 8 15.20 -40.98 10.03
CA ILE A 8 14.82 -39.95 9.06
C ILE A 8 14.87 -40.57 7.68
N VAL A 9 13.79 -40.43 6.92
CA VAL A 9 13.70 -40.78 5.51
C VAL A 9 13.33 -39.53 4.71
N THR A 10 13.82 -39.43 3.48
CA THR A 10 13.46 -38.36 2.55
C THR A 10 12.46 -38.90 1.53
N THR A 11 11.47 -38.10 1.16
CA THR A 11 10.55 -38.42 0.08
C THR A 11 11.28 -38.44 -1.27
N ASP A 12 10.75 -39.20 -2.22
CA ASP A 12 11.20 -39.19 -3.60
C ASP A 12 10.53 -38.06 -4.42
N ALA A 13 10.78 -38.03 -5.73
CA ALA A 13 10.23 -37.01 -6.62
C ALA A 13 8.69 -37.08 -6.78
N ALA A 14 8.06 -38.19 -6.41
CA ALA A 14 6.61 -38.33 -6.37
C ALA A 14 6.02 -37.93 -5.01
N GLY A 15 6.87 -37.62 -4.02
CA GLY A 15 6.46 -37.28 -2.65
C GLY A 15 6.33 -38.50 -1.74
N ASP A 16 6.74 -39.69 -2.19
CA ASP A 16 6.57 -40.93 -1.42
C ASP A 16 7.82 -41.25 -0.60
N ALA A 17 7.64 -41.77 0.61
CA ALA A 17 8.69 -42.37 1.42
C ALA A 17 8.19 -43.69 2.04
N SER A 18 9.08 -44.67 2.17
CA SER A 18 8.74 -45.95 2.81
C SER A 18 9.85 -46.40 3.74
N LEU A 19 9.44 -47.02 4.86
CA LEU A 19 10.36 -47.56 5.85
C LEU A 19 9.76 -48.86 6.42
N LEU A 20 10.59 -49.91 6.51
CA LEU A 20 10.23 -51.11 7.25
C LEU A 20 10.44 -50.86 8.74
N VAL A 21 9.39 -51.08 9.53
CA VAL A 21 9.38 -50.90 10.98
C VAL A 21 8.97 -52.18 11.69
N ALA A 22 9.32 -52.32 12.97
CA ALA A 22 8.82 -53.41 13.80
C ALA A 22 7.30 -53.32 14.00
N GLU A 23 6.66 -54.47 14.24
CA GLU A 23 5.24 -54.52 14.60
C GLU A 23 4.97 -53.65 15.84
N GLY A 24 3.90 -52.85 15.80
CA GLY A 24 3.44 -52.02 16.90
C GLY A 24 3.16 -50.58 16.51
N ILE A 25 3.04 -49.71 17.53
CA ILE A 25 2.81 -48.27 17.35
C ILE A 25 4.05 -47.63 16.72
N THR A 26 3.83 -46.89 15.64
CA THR A 26 4.84 -46.09 14.95
C THR A 26 4.34 -44.66 14.84
N THR A 27 5.12 -43.72 15.35
CA THR A 27 4.91 -42.28 15.18
C THR A 27 5.63 -41.83 13.91
N VAL A 28 4.92 -41.10 13.05
CA VAL A 28 5.41 -40.48 11.83
C VAL A 28 5.39 -38.97 12.05
N SER A 29 6.52 -38.33 11.78
CA SER A 29 6.68 -36.88 11.87
C SER A 29 7.40 -36.31 10.67
N VAL A 30 6.96 -35.14 10.24
CA VAL A 30 7.65 -34.32 9.24
C VAL A 30 8.66 -33.40 9.92
N VAL A 31 9.85 -33.30 9.32
CA VAL A 31 10.86 -32.34 9.76
C VAL A 31 10.52 -31.00 9.13
N GLU A 32 9.91 -30.09 9.90
CA GLU A 32 9.37 -28.83 9.37
C GLU A 32 10.41 -27.97 8.64
N ASP A 33 11.65 -27.92 9.14
CA ASP A 33 12.75 -27.18 8.51
C ASP A 33 13.17 -27.72 7.13
N THR A 34 12.65 -28.88 6.70
CA THR A 34 12.89 -29.42 5.36
C THR A 34 11.76 -29.15 4.37
N LEU A 35 10.67 -28.49 4.80
CA LEU A 35 9.63 -28.00 3.90
C LEU A 35 10.12 -26.76 3.12
N PRO A 36 9.64 -26.54 1.89
CA PRO A 36 9.86 -25.26 1.22
C PRO A 36 9.29 -24.10 2.08
N PRO A 37 9.93 -22.92 2.08
CA PRO A 37 9.40 -21.73 2.74
C PRO A 37 7.96 -21.47 2.32
N GLY A 38 7.07 -21.09 3.23
CA GLY A 38 5.67 -20.83 2.91
C GLY A 38 4.75 -22.05 3.03
N TYR A 39 5.26 -23.27 2.98
CA TYR A 39 4.42 -24.46 3.01
C TYR A 39 3.90 -24.76 4.41
N VAL A 40 2.58 -24.95 4.51
CA VAL A 40 1.87 -25.30 5.74
C VAL A 40 1.06 -26.57 5.55
N GLN A 41 0.89 -27.35 6.62
CA GLN A 41 0.14 -28.59 6.54
C GLN A 41 -1.37 -28.32 6.45
N THR A 42 -2.01 -28.81 5.38
CA THR A 42 -3.46 -28.69 5.13
C THR A 42 -4.21 -30.00 5.36
N GLN A 43 -3.50 -31.13 5.36
CA GLN A 43 -4.05 -32.45 5.60
C GLN A 43 -3.09 -33.27 6.47
N GLY A 44 -3.68 -34.09 7.35
CA GLY A 44 -2.96 -34.97 8.26
C GLY A 44 -2.87 -34.40 9.67
N GLN A 45 -2.12 -35.07 10.53
CA GLN A 45 -1.79 -34.59 11.88
C GLN A 45 -0.27 -34.69 12.06
N GLU A 46 0.31 -33.75 12.78
CA GLU A 46 1.73 -33.75 13.07
C GLU A 46 1.96 -33.69 14.59
N PRO A 47 2.53 -34.75 15.19
CA PRO A 47 2.83 -36.07 14.60
C PRO A 47 1.57 -36.93 14.33
N THR A 48 1.71 -37.95 13.49
CA THR A 48 0.69 -39.01 13.30
C THR A 48 1.14 -40.33 13.93
N GLU A 49 0.28 -40.99 14.71
CA GLU A 49 0.53 -42.36 15.20
C GLU A 49 -0.26 -43.41 14.42
N VAL A 50 0.41 -44.47 13.98
CA VAL A 50 -0.21 -45.63 13.31
C VAL A 50 0.19 -46.94 13.97
N PHE A 51 -0.68 -47.95 13.94
CA PHE A 51 -0.36 -49.30 14.40
C PHE A 51 -0.04 -50.20 13.19
N VAL A 52 1.21 -50.66 13.10
CA VAL A 52 1.68 -51.51 12.01
C VAL A 52 1.68 -52.97 12.47
N LEU A 53 0.87 -53.82 11.82
CA LEU A 53 0.84 -55.27 12.05
C LEU A 53 2.00 -55.96 11.31
N ALA A 54 2.45 -57.12 11.80
CA ALA A 54 3.44 -57.92 11.10
C ALA A 54 2.99 -58.27 9.67
N GLY A 55 3.79 -57.85 8.68
CA GLY A 55 3.48 -58.02 7.25
C GLY A 55 2.41 -57.08 6.70
N GLY A 56 1.87 -56.18 7.53
CA GLY A 56 0.92 -55.14 7.11
C GLY A 56 1.61 -53.92 6.53
N VAL A 57 0.84 -53.10 5.80
CA VAL A 57 1.27 -51.80 5.27
C VAL A 57 0.31 -50.74 5.82
N GLN A 58 0.86 -49.64 6.31
CA GLN A 58 0.10 -48.45 6.68
C GLN A 58 0.55 -47.28 5.82
N SER A 59 -0.38 -46.37 5.53
CA SER A 59 -0.12 -45.16 4.78
C SER A 59 -0.50 -43.95 5.62
N VAL A 60 0.43 -42.98 5.70
CA VAL A 60 0.19 -41.66 6.29
C VAL A 60 0.25 -40.67 5.13
N VAL A 61 -0.76 -39.82 5.01
CA VAL A 61 -0.87 -38.84 3.93
C VAL A 61 -0.94 -37.45 4.56
N ASN A 62 0.00 -36.59 4.18
CA ASN A 62 0.02 -35.18 4.56
C ASN A 62 -0.08 -34.33 3.31
N GLY A 63 -0.84 -33.23 3.39
CA GLY A 63 -0.98 -32.24 2.33
C GLY A 63 -0.38 -30.92 2.78
N TYR A 64 0.22 -30.18 1.86
CA TYR A 64 0.84 -28.88 2.15
C TYR A 64 0.49 -27.84 1.08
N GLU A 65 0.30 -26.59 1.49
CA GLU A 65 0.08 -25.45 0.59
C GLU A 65 0.93 -24.24 0.99
N PRO A 66 1.35 -23.39 0.04
CA PRO A 66 2.10 -22.16 0.33
C PRO A 66 1.22 -21.00 0.82
N SER A 67 1.79 -20.12 1.64
CA SER A 67 1.27 -18.78 1.97
C SER A 67 1.91 -17.69 1.09
N PHE A 68 1.22 -16.57 0.90
CA PHE A 68 1.69 -15.46 0.07
C PHE A 68 1.41 -14.08 0.68
N VAL A 69 2.23 -13.10 0.29
CA VAL A 69 1.89 -11.68 0.35
C VAL A 69 1.67 -11.17 -1.06
N LEU A 70 0.54 -10.48 -1.25
CA LEU A 70 0.22 -9.76 -2.48
C LEU A 70 0.28 -8.26 -2.20
N VAL A 71 1.29 -7.58 -2.71
CA VAL A 71 1.34 -6.12 -2.67
C VAL A 71 0.63 -5.61 -3.92
N HIS A 72 -0.28 -4.65 -3.74
CA HIS A 72 -0.98 -3.98 -4.83
C HIS A 72 -0.76 -2.48 -4.74
N THR A 73 -0.47 -1.83 -5.86
CA THR A 73 -0.29 -0.38 -5.95
C THR A 73 -1.12 0.20 -7.09
N TYR A 74 -1.77 1.33 -6.86
CA TYR A 74 -2.66 1.98 -7.83
C TYR A 74 -2.65 3.52 -7.68
N ILE A 75 -3.13 4.22 -8.71
CA ILE A 75 -3.40 5.66 -8.69
C ILE A 75 -4.78 5.87 -8.08
N ASP A 76 -4.83 6.49 -6.92
CA ASP A 76 -6.05 6.94 -6.28
C ASP A 76 -6.35 8.36 -6.78
N ILE A 77 -7.18 8.51 -7.80
CA ILE A 77 -7.46 9.78 -8.49
C ILE A 77 -8.32 10.68 -7.62
N ASP A 78 -9.25 10.09 -6.88
CA ASP A 78 -10.23 10.81 -6.10
C ASP A 78 -9.89 10.90 -4.62
N GLY A 79 -8.78 10.30 -4.21
CA GLY A 79 -8.11 10.37 -2.91
C GLY A 79 -8.85 9.72 -1.76
N ASP A 80 -9.83 8.87 -2.04
CA ASP A 80 -10.69 8.28 -1.02
C ASP A 80 -10.04 7.13 -0.23
N GLY A 81 -8.86 6.68 -0.65
CA GLY A 81 -8.09 5.61 -0.03
C GLY A 81 -8.59 4.21 -0.37
N THR A 82 -9.31 4.06 -1.48
CA THR A 82 -9.71 2.78 -2.09
C THR A 82 -9.50 2.84 -3.60
N GLN A 83 -9.46 1.68 -4.27
CA GLN A 83 -9.30 1.64 -5.72
C GLN A 83 -10.67 1.54 -6.41
N ASP A 84 -11.00 2.52 -7.24
CA ASP A 84 -12.20 2.54 -8.07
C ASP A 84 -11.98 1.97 -9.49
N ASP A 85 -13.07 1.68 -10.20
CA ASP A 85 -13.03 1.05 -11.54
C ASP A 85 -12.31 1.91 -12.60
N ASP A 86 -12.27 3.23 -12.42
CA ASP A 86 -11.60 4.18 -13.31
C ASP A 86 -10.15 4.52 -12.90
N GLU A 87 -9.65 3.86 -11.86
CA GLU A 87 -8.33 4.10 -11.30
C GLU A 87 -7.27 3.13 -11.81
N GLU A 88 -6.17 3.67 -12.32
CA GLU A 88 -5.13 2.89 -12.99
C GLU A 88 -4.20 2.19 -11.98
N ASN A 89 -3.74 0.99 -12.35
CA ASN A 89 -2.70 0.28 -11.59
C ASN A 89 -1.32 0.97 -11.73
N LEU A 90 -0.52 0.90 -10.68
CA LEU A 90 0.87 1.37 -10.68
C LEU A 90 1.86 0.23 -10.84
N SER A 91 2.48 0.13 -12.02
CA SER A 91 3.51 -0.89 -12.30
C SER A 91 4.93 -0.36 -12.07
N GLY A 92 5.88 -1.26 -11.83
CA GLY A 92 7.31 -0.97 -11.80
C GLY A 92 7.82 -0.36 -10.50
N ILE A 93 7.04 -0.43 -9.42
CA ILE A 93 7.44 0.05 -8.10
C ILE A 93 8.18 -1.06 -7.37
N ASP A 94 9.45 -0.86 -7.01
CA ASP A 94 10.17 -1.85 -6.21
C ASP A 94 9.60 -1.92 -4.79
N VAL A 95 9.46 -3.14 -4.29
CA VAL A 95 8.97 -3.47 -2.96
C VAL A 95 9.95 -4.42 -2.28
N ILE A 96 10.30 -4.10 -1.04
CA ILE A 96 11.05 -5.00 -0.16
C ILE A 96 10.08 -5.72 0.76
N ILE A 97 10.09 -7.04 0.72
CA ILE A 97 9.32 -7.91 1.61
C ILE A 97 10.31 -8.65 2.50
N THR A 98 10.22 -8.48 3.81
CA THR A 98 11.03 -9.21 4.79
C THR A 98 10.13 -10.20 5.53
N ASP A 99 10.37 -11.50 5.34
CA ASP A 99 9.52 -12.55 5.90
C ASP A 99 9.75 -12.77 7.42
N SER A 100 9.00 -13.71 8.00
CA SER A 100 9.10 -14.04 9.43
C SER A 100 10.43 -14.68 9.84
N ASN A 101 11.21 -15.19 8.87
CA ASN A 101 12.55 -15.71 9.05
C ASN A 101 13.64 -14.64 8.80
N ASN A 102 13.25 -13.39 8.53
CA ASN A 102 14.11 -12.26 8.16
C ASN A 102 14.81 -12.42 6.80
N VAL A 103 14.26 -13.24 5.90
CA VAL A 103 14.68 -13.30 4.50
C VAL A 103 14.05 -12.13 3.76
N GLN A 104 14.85 -11.44 2.93
CA GLN A 104 14.39 -10.30 2.15
C GLN A 104 14.20 -10.66 0.68
N TYR A 105 13.11 -10.18 0.11
CA TYR A 105 12.74 -10.27 -1.29
C TYR A 105 12.63 -8.86 -1.84
N MET A 106 13.17 -8.63 -3.03
CA MET A 106 13.00 -7.37 -3.76
C MET A 106 12.30 -7.69 -5.08
N VAL A 107 11.10 -7.16 -5.25
CA VAL A 107 10.22 -7.43 -6.39
C VAL A 107 9.57 -6.13 -6.84
N ALA A 108 9.42 -5.95 -8.15
CA ALA A 108 8.69 -4.82 -8.70
C ALA A 108 7.22 -5.19 -8.94
N THR A 109 6.31 -4.23 -8.80
CA THR A 109 4.91 -4.43 -9.22
C THR A 109 4.81 -4.66 -10.72
N ASP A 110 3.94 -5.58 -11.14
CA ASP A 110 3.70 -5.91 -12.53
C ASP A 110 2.71 -4.95 -13.21
N ALA A 111 2.30 -5.26 -14.45
CA ALA A 111 1.36 -4.43 -15.21
C ALA A 111 -0.03 -4.32 -14.58
N ASP A 112 -0.38 -5.26 -13.71
CA ASP A 112 -1.63 -5.27 -12.94
C ASP A 112 -1.43 -4.62 -11.55
N GLY A 113 -0.29 -3.95 -11.33
CA GLY A 113 0.05 -3.29 -10.07
C GLY A 113 0.43 -4.26 -8.95
N ASN A 114 0.68 -5.53 -9.27
CA ASN A 114 0.82 -6.58 -8.28
C ASN A 114 2.27 -7.04 -8.10
N ALA A 115 2.66 -7.31 -6.85
CA ALA A 115 3.86 -8.05 -6.51
C ALA A 115 3.50 -9.19 -5.55
N LEU A 116 3.58 -10.43 -6.04
CA LEU A 116 3.24 -11.65 -5.28
C LEU A 116 4.52 -12.37 -4.84
N VAL A 117 4.65 -12.62 -3.54
CA VAL A 117 5.80 -13.35 -2.97
C VAL A 117 5.33 -14.45 -2.03
N GLU A 118 5.86 -15.65 -2.25
CA GLU A 118 5.70 -16.80 -1.36
C GLU A 118 6.53 -16.58 -0.08
N VAL A 119 5.88 -16.62 1.07
CA VAL A 119 6.51 -16.36 2.37
C VAL A 119 6.00 -17.33 3.43
N PRO A 120 6.83 -17.73 4.40
CA PRO A 120 6.36 -18.44 5.59
C PRO A 120 5.27 -17.66 6.34
N PRO A 121 4.33 -18.35 7.02
CA PRO A 121 3.39 -17.69 7.92
C PRO A 121 4.10 -16.89 9.02
N GLY A 122 3.43 -15.86 9.51
CA GLY A 122 3.90 -15.00 10.59
C GLY A 122 4.01 -13.53 10.19
N ASN A 123 4.82 -12.78 10.94
CA ASN A 123 4.99 -11.34 10.70
C ASN A 123 5.86 -11.10 9.47
N VAL A 124 5.32 -10.35 8.51
CA VAL A 124 6.02 -9.94 7.29
C VAL A 124 6.04 -8.42 7.21
N LEU A 125 7.23 -7.84 7.01
CA LEU A 125 7.41 -6.40 6.80
C LEU A 125 7.44 -6.10 5.30
N VAL A 126 6.53 -5.26 4.84
CA VAL A 126 6.48 -4.75 3.47
C VAL A 126 6.94 -3.29 3.45
N GLN A 127 7.82 -2.94 2.52
CA GLN A 127 8.35 -1.59 2.36
C GLN A 127 8.34 -1.18 0.89
N ILE A 128 7.68 -0.06 0.58
CA ILE A 128 7.62 0.51 -0.76
C ILE A 128 8.84 1.40 -0.99
N ILE A 129 9.54 1.22 -2.13
CA ILE A 129 10.66 2.07 -2.52
C ILE A 129 10.13 3.38 -3.12
N LYS A 130 10.01 4.40 -2.27
CA LYS A 130 9.46 5.71 -2.64
C LYS A 130 10.17 6.41 -3.81
N SER A 131 11.44 6.09 -4.07
CA SER A 131 12.18 6.71 -5.18
C SER A 131 11.70 6.26 -6.56
N ASP A 132 10.97 5.15 -6.64
CA ASP A 132 10.45 4.60 -7.89
C ASP A 132 9.04 5.11 -8.18
N LEU A 133 8.39 5.73 -7.19
CA LEU A 133 7.13 6.45 -7.40
C LEU A 133 7.37 7.66 -8.29
N ILE A 134 6.39 7.94 -9.15
CA ILE A 134 6.34 9.18 -9.92
C ILE A 134 6.35 10.36 -8.93
N ALA A 135 7.06 11.44 -9.29
CA ALA A 135 7.07 12.65 -8.47
C ALA A 135 5.65 13.20 -8.27
N ASN A 136 5.40 13.79 -7.11
CA ASN A 136 4.11 14.36 -6.71
C ASN A 136 3.00 13.32 -6.47
N LEU A 137 3.34 12.09 -6.08
CA LEU A 137 2.38 11.14 -5.54
C LEU A 137 2.37 11.18 -4.01
N THR A 138 1.18 11.30 -3.42
CA THR A 138 0.96 11.21 -1.97
C THR A 138 0.15 9.96 -1.66
N GLN A 139 0.61 9.16 -0.70
CA GLN A 139 -0.05 7.90 -0.34
C GLN A 139 -1.37 8.13 0.41
N THR A 140 -2.43 7.49 -0.05
CA THR A 140 -3.80 7.60 0.50
C THR A 140 -4.26 6.32 1.18
N GLU A 141 -3.88 5.15 0.64
CA GLU A 141 -4.08 3.85 1.29
C GLU A 141 -2.74 3.22 1.72
N GLY A 142 -2.74 2.55 2.87
CA GLY A 142 -1.59 1.82 3.38
C GLY A 142 -0.51 2.70 4.02
N SER A 143 0.71 2.19 4.09
CA SER A 143 1.87 2.90 4.63
C SER A 143 3.14 2.52 3.84
N PRO A 144 4.11 3.44 3.68
CA PRO A 144 5.37 3.13 2.99
C PRO A 144 6.17 1.99 3.61
N SER A 145 5.88 1.68 4.88
CA SER A 145 6.43 0.57 5.63
C SER A 145 5.35 0.04 6.56
N GLN A 146 4.99 -1.23 6.42
CA GLN A 146 3.97 -1.86 7.24
C GLN A 146 4.30 -3.32 7.55
N THR A 147 3.92 -3.77 8.74
CA THR A 147 3.98 -5.19 9.11
C THR A 147 2.59 -5.78 9.04
N VAL A 148 2.46 -6.89 8.32
CA VAL A 148 1.24 -7.70 8.24
C VAL A 148 1.48 -9.08 8.83
N VAL A 149 0.41 -9.73 9.25
CA VAL A 149 0.45 -11.13 9.67
C VAL A 149 -0.05 -11.96 8.49
N VAL A 150 0.78 -12.90 8.05
CA VAL A 150 0.42 -13.88 7.02
C VAL A 150 -0.01 -15.15 7.72
N ASP A 151 -1.27 -15.52 7.51
CA ASP A 151 -1.80 -16.77 8.02
C ASP A 151 -1.39 -17.95 7.12
N ALA A 152 -1.39 -19.13 7.72
CA ALA A 152 -1.07 -20.38 7.05
C ALA A 152 -2.02 -20.66 5.88
N GLY A 153 -1.47 -20.83 4.67
CA GLY A 153 -2.20 -21.15 3.44
C GLY A 153 -2.93 -19.97 2.79
N GLU A 154 -2.82 -18.78 3.36
CA GLU A 154 -3.54 -17.59 2.90
C GLU A 154 -2.67 -16.69 2.01
N THR A 155 -3.34 -15.89 1.20
CA THR A 155 -2.73 -14.74 0.51
C THR A 155 -3.15 -13.47 1.23
N THR A 156 -2.19 -12.78 1.87
CA THR A 156 -2.45 -11.53 2.57
C THR A 156 -2.24 -10.33 1.64
N PRO A 157 -3.29 -9.56 1.31
CA PRO A 157 -3.16 -8.36 0.49
C PRO A 157 -2.55 -7.19 1.29
N VAL A 158 -1.75 -6.38 0.60
CA VAL A 158 -1.15 -5.14 1.08
C VAL A 158 -1.38 -4.07 0.01
N LEU A 159 -2.42 -3.26 0.24
CA LEU A 159 -2.87 -2.24 -0.71
C LEU A 159 -2.15 -0.91 -0.46
N ASN A 160 -1.80 -0.20 -1.54
CA ASN A 160 -1.18 1.12 -1.48
C ASN A 160 -1.72 2.01 -2.62
N GLY A 161 -2.62 2.93 -2.25
CA GLY A 161 -3.16 3.95 -3.14
C GLY A 161 -2.30 5.20 -3.15
N TYR A 162 -2.14 5.80 -4.32
CA TYR A 162 -1.32 7.00 -4.49
C TYR A 162 -2.03 8.06 -5.32
N TYR A 163 -2.10 9.24 -4.73
CA TYR A 163 -2.82 10.36 -5.24
C TYR A 163 -1.89 11.37 -5.94
N PRO A 164 -2.20 11.85 -7.17
CA PRO A 164 -1.38 12.82 -7.89
C PRO A 164 -1.63 14.27 -7.44
N GLU A 165 -0.60 14.90 -6.85
CA GLU A 165 -0.66 16.30 -6.44
C GLU A 165 -0.48 17.27 -7.61
N GLY A 166 -1.36 18.26 -7.67
CA GLY A 166 -1.19 19.46 -8.50
C GLY A 166 -0.96 20.71 -7.64
N GLN A 167 -1.14 21.90 -8.23
CA GLN A 167 -0.97 23.17 -7.52
C GLN A 167 -2.06 24.18 -7.87
N VAL A 168 -2.54 24.90 -6.85
CA VAL A 168 -3.36 26.10 -7.01
C VAL A 168 -2.49 27.33 -6.79
N TYR A 169 -2.55 28.27 -7.75
CA TYR A 169 -1.91 29.58 -7.68
C TYR A 169 -2.97 30.66 -7.55
N VAL A 170 -2.80 31.55 -6.56
CA VAL A 170 -3.66 32.71 -6.33
C VAL A 170 -2.79 33.96 -6.33
N HIS A 171 -3.29 35.01 -6.98
CA HIS A 171 -2.67 36.33 -6.99
C HIS A 171 -3.70 37.39 -6.62
N LEU A 172 -3.39 38.20 -5.61
CA LEU A 172 -4.22 39.32 -5.16
C LEU A 172 -3.50 40.65 -5.37
N TYR A 173 -4.23 41.64 -5.85
CA TYR A 173 -3.74 42.99 -6.07
C TYR A 173 -4.80 44.02 -5.67
N LYS A 174 -4.36 45.26 -5.47
CA LYS A 174 -5.21 46.41 -5.16
C LYS A 174 -5.74 47.03 -6.44
N ASP A 175 -6.96 46.67 -6.80
CA ASP A 175 -7.70 47.28 -7.92
C ASP A 175 -8.18 48.68 -7.52
N THR A 176 -7.34 49.68 -7.76
CA THR A 176 -7.53 51.05 -7.28
C THR A 176 -8.51 51.85 -8.12
N ASP A 177 -8.72 51.45 -9.37
CA ASP A 177 -9.66 52.10 -10.28
C ASP A 177 -10.96 51.28 -10.52
N GLY A 178 -11.00 50.04 -10.01
CA GLY A 178 -12.19 49.17 -10.01
C GLY A 178 -12.45 48.52 -11.36
N ASN A 179 -11.43 48.41 -12.23
CA ASN A 179 -11.59 47.91 -13.59
C ASN A 179 -11.45 46.37 -13.71
N GLY A 180 -11.03 45.68 -12.64
CA GLY A 180 -10.86 44.23 -12.61
C GLY A 180 -9.65 43.70 -13.39
N GLN A 181 -8.64 44.53 -13.63
CA GLN A 181 -7.37 44.21 -14.27
C GLN A 181 -6.23 44.92 -13.53
N GLN A 182 -5.18 44.18 -13.16
CA GLN A 182 -4.01 44.79 -12.54
C GLN A 182 -3.22 45.64 -13.53
N ASN A 183 -3.16 46.94 -13.28
CA ASN A 183 -2.36 47.89 -14.03
C ASN A 183 -0.99 48.12 -13.35
N GLY A 184 -0.03 48.70 -14.09
CA GLY A 184 1.36 48.84 -13.59
C GLY A 184 1.52 49.71 -12.33
N ASP A 185 0.55 50.59 -12.06
CA ASP A 185 0.53 51.43 -10.86
C ASP A 185 -0.23 50.79 -9.69
N GLU A 186 -0.81 49.60 -9.89
CA GLU A 186 -1.65 48.90 -8.90
C GLU A 186 -0.82 47.91 -8.08
N PRO A 187 -0.66 48.16 -6.76
CA PRO A 187 0.18 47.31 -5.92
C PRO A 187 -0.39 45.91 -5.74
N ASN A 188 0.51 44.95 -5.53
CA ASN A 188 0.14 43.63 -5.01
C ASN A 188 -0.47 43.73 -3.61
N LEU A 189 -1.25 42.72 -3.23
CA LEU A 189 -1.96 42.68 -1.95
C LEU A 189 -1.44 41.54 -1.07
N GLU A 190 -0.44 41.87 -0.26
CA GLU A 190 0.13 41.02 0.79
C GLU A 190 -0.77 40.92 2.03
N GLY A 191 -0.67 39.80 2.77
CA GLY A 191 -1.23 39.70 4.12
C GLY A 191 -2.69 39.24 4.17
N VAL A 192 -3.29 38.87 3.04
CA VAL A 192 -4.68 38.42 2.96
C VAL A 192 -4.74 36.91 3.09
N GLU A 193 -5.64 36.41 3.93
CA GLU A 193 -5.88 34.98 4.08
C GLU A 193 -6.72 34.44 2.92
N VAL A 194 -6.27 33.32 2.37
CA VAL A 194 -6.92 32.55 1.31
C VAL A 194 -7.07 31.12 1.79
N THR A 195 -8.28 30.58 1.73
CA THR A 195 -8.56 29.17 2.01
C THR A 195 -8.76 28.42 0.70
N ILE A 196 -7.96 27.39 0.47
CA ILE A 196 -8.09 26.50 -0.67
C ILE A 196 -8.54 25.15 -0.15
N THR A 197 -9.71 24.69 -0.59
CA THR A 197 -10.21 23.35 -0.29
C THR A 197 -10.05 22.51 -1.54
N ASP A 198 -9.24 21.46 -1.46
CA ASP A 198 -8.93 20.58 -2.58
C ASP A 198 -10.06 19.58 -2.87
N SER A 199 -9.87 18.70 -3.86
CA SER A 199 -10.89 17.72 -4.27
C SER A 199 -11.24 16.72 -3.17
N GLN A 200 -10.35 16.55 -2.18
CA GLN A 200 -10.56 15.73 -0.99
C GLN A 200 -11.39 16.42 0.08
N GLY A 201 -11.79 17.67 -0.16
CA GLY A 201 -12.44 18.50 0.85
C GLY A 201 -11.48 18.93 1.96
N VAL A 202 -10.16 18.86 1.76
CA VAL A 202 -9.16 19.27 2.77
C VAL A 202 -8.88 20.76 2.64
N PRO A 203 -9.29 21.61 3.61
CA PRO A 203 -9.03 23.03 3.56
C PRO A 203 -7.60 23.35 4.00
N ARG A 204 -6.95 24.27 3.27
CA ARG A 204 -5.65 24.84 3.59
C ARG A 204 -5.75 26.36 3.56
N THR A 205 -5.54 27.00 4.70
CA THR A 205 -5.51 28.47 4.81
C THR A 205 -4.07 28.97 4.78
N VAL A 206 -3.82 29.93 3.90
CA VAL A 206 -2.51 30.52 3.62
C VAL A 206 -2.65 32.03 3.44
N THR A 207 -1.56 32.77 3.60
CA THR A 207 -1.56 34.22 3.47
C THR A 207 -0.78 34.63 2.24
N THR A 208 -1.27 35.62 1.49
CA THR A 208 -0.53 36.18 0.34
C THR A 208 0.79 36.78 0.77
N ASP A 209 1.83 36.50 -0.01
CA ASP A 209 3.17 37.02 0.20
C ASP A 209 3.30 38.50 -0.25
N ALA A 210 4.50 39.07 -0.15
CA ALA A 210 4.80 40.44 -0.59
C ALA A 210 4.51 40.72 -2.09
N ASN A 211 4.43 39.67 -2.91
CA ASN A 211 4.04 39.75 -4.32
C ASN A 211 2.54 39.54 -4.51
N GLY A 212 1.75 39.39 -3.44
CA GLY A 212 0.33 39.08 -3.51
C GLY A 212 0.06 37.63 -3.88
N ASP A 213 1.08 36.77 -3.85
CA ASP A 213 1.02 35.41 -4.39
C ASP A 213 0.82 34.37 -3.30
N VAL A 214 0.14 33.29 -3.68
CA VAL A 214 0.04 32.03 -2.94
C VAL A 214 0.23 30.88 -3.92
N ARG A 215 0.99 29.86 -3.52
CA ARG A 215 1.07 28.56 -4.19
C ARG A 215 0.84 27.45 -3.18
N VAL A 216 -0.17 26.62 -3.40
CA VAL A 216 -0.49 25.50 -2.52
C VAL A 216 -0.53 24.22 -3.33
N PRO A 217 0.32 23.22 -3.00
CA PRO A 217 0.13 21.86 -3.49
C PRO A 217 -1.23 21.37 -3.02
N VAL A 218 -2.03 20.84 -3.93
CA VAL A 218 -3.36 20.35 -3.63
C VAL A 218 -3.63 19.08 -4.40
N ALA A 219 -4.71 18.44 -4.00
CA ALA A 219 -5.24 17.35 -4.74
C ALA A 219 -5.58 17.77 -6.21
N ALA A 220 -5.08 17.08 -7.25
CA ALA A 220 -5.62 17.13 -8.62
C ALA A 220 -7.14 16.84 -8.72
N GLY A 221 -7.90 17.78 -9.23
CA GLY A 221 -9.35 17.69 -9.35
C GLY A 221 -9.99 19.04 -9.10
N GLU A 222 -11.26 19.04 -8.73
CA GLU A 222 -11.94 20.28 -8.37
C GLU A 222 -11.41 20.84 -7.05
N ALA A 223 -10.99 22.11 -7.04
CA ALA A 223 -10.63 22.84 -5.83
C ALA A 223 -11.44 24.13 -5.74
N THR A 224 -11.79 24.52 -4.52
CA THR A 224 -12.46 25.79 -4.22
C THR A 224 -11.51 26.74 -3.52
N VAL A 225 -11.52 28.01 -3.93
CA VAL A 225 -10.69 29.08 -3.39
C VAL A 225 -11.61 30.14 -2.79
N VAL A 226 -11.34 30.50 -1.53
CA VAL A 226 -12.10 31.48 -0.75
C VAL A 226 -11.14 32.53 -0.22
N VAL A 227 -11.36 33.80 -0.55
CA VAL A 227 -10.61 34.92 0.02
C VAL A 227 -11.31 35.37 1.30
N ASN A 228 -10.58 35.40 2.41
CA ASN A 228 -11.12 35.85 3.69
C ASN A 228 -11.30 37.37 3.68
N GLN A 229 -12.55 37.80 3.49
CA GLN A 229 -12.93 39.21 3.40
C GLN A 229 -12.60 40.00 4.68
N ASP A 230 -12.52 39.35 5.85
CA ASP A 230 -12.17 40.00 7.13
C ASP A 230 -10.68 40.36 7.22
N THR A 231 -9.84 39.81 6.34
CA THR A 231 -8.40 40.10 6.28
C THR A 231 -8.03 41.08 5.18
N LEU A 232 -9.02 41.57 4.42
CA LEU A 232 -8.81 42.66 3.48
C LEU A 232 -8.54 43.97 4.25
N PRO A 233 -7.73 44.89 3.70
CA PRO A 233 -7.57 46.22 4.28
C PRO A 233 -8.90 46.96 4.39
N ASP A 234 -9.06 47.79 5.43
CA ASP A 234 -10.30 48.53 5.67
C ASP A 234 -10.81 49.27 4.43
N GLY A 235 -12.07 48.98 4.07
CA GLY A 235 -12.77 49.60 2.94
C GLY A 235 -12.49 48.98 1.57
N TYR A 236 -11.67 47.92 1.49
CA TYR A 236 -11.49 47.15 0.26
C TYR A 236 -12.62 46.12 0.11
N VAL A 237 -13.05 45.91 -1.13
CA VAL A 237 -13.99 44.86 -1.54
C VAL A 237 -13.43 44.16 -2.75
N GLN A 238 -13.73 42.87 -2.92
CA GLN A 238 -13.31 42.13 -4.10
C GLN A 238 -14.02 42.66 -5.36
N THR A 239 -13.22 43.06 -6.36
CA THR A 239 -13.71 43.60 -7.64
C THR A 239 -13.53 42.62 -8.80
N LYS A 240 -12.74 41.55 -8.61
CA LYS A 240 -12.41 40.54 -9.62
C LYS A 240 -12.41 39.13 -9.02
N GLY A 241 -12.85 38.17 -9.83
CA GLY A 241 -12.99 36.77 -9.44
C GLY A 241 -14.37 36.48 -8.86
N GLU A 242 -14.70 35.20 -8.78
CA GLU A 242 -15.89 34.71 -8.06
C GLU A 242 -15.51 34.41 -6.61
N GLU A 243 -16.48 34.41 -5.71
CA GLU A 243 -16.28 34.10 -4.29
C GLU A 243 -17.44 33.23 -3.77
N PRO A 244 -17.23 31.92 -3.53
CA PRO A 244 -16.00 31.16 -3.80
C PRO A 244 -15.70 30.99 -5.30
N MET A 245 -14.42 30.78 -5.64
CA MET A 245 -13.97 30.41 -6.99
C MET A 245 -13.69 28.92 -7.08
N THR A 246 -14.23 28.24 -8.08
CA THR A 246 -13.91 26.85 -8.39
C THR A 246 -12.88 26.77 -9.52
N VAL A 247 -11.84 25.95 -9.33
CA VAL A 247 -10.79 25.67 -10.32
C VAL A 247 -10.61 24.16 -10.47
N TYR A 248 -10.14 23.72 -11.65
CA TYR A 248 -9.75 22.33 -11.87
C TYR A 248 -8.23 22.24 -11.91
N VAL A 249 -7.67 21.40 -11.05
CA VAL A 249 -6.24 21.15 -10.92
C VAL A 249 -5.92 19.88 -11.70
N ALA A 250 -5.06 19.97 -12.70
CA ALA A 250 -4.60 18.80 -13.43
C ALA A 250 -3.51 18.05 -12.63
N ALA A 251 -3.50 16.72 -12.78
CA ALA A 251 -2.41 15.83 -12.41
C ALA A 251 -1.18 16.03 -13.33
#